data_AF-A0A2V6AJ35-F1
#
_entry.id   AF-A0A2V6AJ35-F1
#
_cell.length_a   1.000
_cell.length_b   1.000
_cell.length_c   1.000
_cell.angle_alpha   90.00
_cell.angle_beta   90.00
_cell.angle_gamma   90.00
#
_symmetry.space_group_name_H-M   'P 1'
#
loop_
_entity.id
_entity.type
_entity.pdbx_description
1 polymer ?
#
loop_
_entity_poly.entity_id
_entity_poly.type
_entity_poly.pdbx_seq_one_letter_code
_entity_poly.pdbx_strand_id
1 'polypeptide(L)'
;MPLYMDIHELSEVTAEDVAKAHAKDMEVQRKYGVEYSKYWVNEKAGKIFCLVHAPNAEAAEHVHREAHGMLAEKIIEVQPELAEAFFGGVETNDAGAVLVPGGATDDRDPGIRTVLFTDIVDSTAFTQSMGDEAAMALFDVHNSVVRNALANSSGREVKHTGDGIMASFVSAASAVRCAIQIQRKLDRHAEANPERPLKVRVGAAAGEPVEQNNDLFGSTVQLAARLCGHAQPEQILVSNAIPDLCIGKGLLFEDVGEVVLKGFGSPVRAHAAVWAD
;
A
#
# COMPACT_ATOMS: atom_id res chain seq x y z
N MET A 1 8.40 25.04 -11.76
CA MET A 1 6.94 25.22 -11.83
C MET A 1 6.32 24.30 -10.78
N PRO A 2 5.43 24.79 -9.90
CA PRO A 2 4.76 23.93 -8.91
C PRO A 2 4.10 22.73 -9.57
N LEU A 3 3.97 21.64 -8.82
CA LEU A 3 3.32 20.42 -9.27
C LEU A 3 1.99 20.26 -8.53
N TYR A 4 0.97 19.86 -9.25
CA TYR A 4 -0.36 19.62 -8.71
C TYR A 4 -0.80 18.20 -9.04
N MET A 5 -1.59 17.63 -8.15
CA MET A 5 -2.40 16.45 -8.40
C MET A 5 -3.83 16.90 -8.65
N ASP A 6 -4.31 16.59 -9.83
CA ASP A 6 -5.68 16.74 -10.23
C ASP A 6 -6.44 15.42 -9.99
N ILE A 7 -7.55 15.48 -9.25
CA ILE A 7 -8.34 14.33 -8.84
C ILE A 7 -9.75 14.47 -9.37
N HIS A 8 -10.21 13.45 -10.11
CA HIS A 8 -11.58 13.34 -10.59
C HIS A 8 -12.26 12.10 -10.03
N GLU A 9 -13.56 12.22 -9.77
CA GLU A 9 -14.47 11.12 -9.45
C GLU A 9 -15.65 11.16 -10.43
N LEU A 10 -15.80 10.12 -11.25
CA LEU A 10 -16.81 9.98 -12.28
C LEU A 10 -17.61 8.70 -12.07
N SER A 11 -18.92 8.74 -12.34
CA SER A 11 -19.79 7.57 -12.13
C SER A 11 -19.50 6.40 -13.08
N GLU A 12 -19.05 6.70 -14.30
CA GLU A 12 -18.59 5.73 -15.29
C GLU A 12 -17.42 6.36 -16.06
N VAL A 13 -16.27 5.69 -16.08
CA VAL A 13 -15.11 6.12 -16.85
C VAL A 13 -14.34 4.91 -17.34
N THR A 14 -13.97 4.94 -18.62
CA THR A 14 -13.04 3.98 -19.16
C THR A 14 -11.62 4.53 -19.24
N ALA A 15 -10.70 3.59 -19.16
CA ALA A 15 -9.31 3.70 -19.51
C ALA A 15 -9.03 4.48 -20.81
N GLU A 16 -9.86 4.28 -21.82
CA GLU A 16 -9.75 4.91 -23.14
C GLU A 16 -10.27 6.36 -23.11
N ASP A 17 -11.33 6.63 -22.37
CA ASP A 17 -11.91 7.96 -22.23
C ASP A 17 -10.94 8.91 -21.51
N VAL A 18 -10.26 8.43 -20.46
CA VAL A 18 -9.22 9.20 -19.76
C VAL A 18 -8.06 9.52 -20.69
N ALA A 19 -7.60 8.56 -21.50
CA ALA A 19 -6.53 8.78 -22.46
C ALA A 19 -6.91 9.86 -23.49
N LYS A 20 -8.14 9.84 -24.00
CA LYS A 20 -8.67 10.86 -24.92
C LYS A 20 -8.80 12.23 -24.25
N ALA A 21 -9.24 12.29 -23.00
CA ALA A 21 -9.34 13.53 -22.24
C ALA A 21 -7.95 14.14 -22.02
N HIS A 22 -7.00 13.32 -21.55
CA HIS A 22 -5.61 13.73 -21.35
C HIS A 22 -4.95 14.24 -22.63
N ALA A 23 -5.21 13.59 -23.78
CA ALA A 23 -4.73 14.08 -25.07
C ALA A 23 -5.26 15.48 -25.41
N LYS A 24 -6.54 15.77 -25.12
CA LYS A 24 -7.12 17.10 -25.31
C LYS A 24 -6.52 18.14 -24.36
N ASP A 25 -6.24 17.76 -23.12
CA ASP A 25 -5.54 18.65 -22.18
C ASP A 25 -4.18 19.04 -22.74
N MET A 26 -3.44 18.06 -23.29
CA MET A 26 -2.12 18.30 -23.86
C MET A 26 -2.13 19.24 -25.08
N GLU A 27 -3.22 19.31 -25.84
CA GLU A 27 -3.38 20.25 -26.95
C GLU A 27 -3.52 21.71 -26.48
N VAL A 28 -4.09 21.91 -25.29
CA VAL A 28 -4.45 23.24 -24.76
C VAL A 28 -3.44 23.76 -23.73
N GLN A 29 -2.77 22.87 -22.99
CA GLN A 29 -1.94 23.15 -21.81
C GLN A 29 -0.95 24.32 -21.98
N ARG A 30 -0.32 24.46 -23.15
CA ARG A 30 0.69 25.50 -23.42
C ARG A 30 0.12 26.93 -23.33
N LYS A 31 -1.19 27.12 -23.59
CA LYS A 31 -1.85 28.43 -23.48
C LYS A 31 -1.84 28.98 -22.05
N TYR A 32 -1.85 28.07 -21.08
CA TYR A 32 -1.92 28.39 -19.65
C TYR A 32 -0.57 28.19 -18.94
N GLY A 33 0.49 27.87 -19.69
CA GLY A 33 1.79 27.54 -19.13
C GLY A 33 1.77 26.24 -18.30
N VAL A 34 0.88 25.31 -18.65
CA VAL A 34 0.67 24.04 -17.95
C VAL A 34 1.36 22.90 -18.70
N GLU A 35 1.83 21.90 -17.95
CA GLU A 35 2.42 20.67 -18.48
C GLU A 35 1.87 19.45 -17.72
N TYR A 36 0.99 18.69 -18.38
CA TYR A 36 0.51 17.39 -17.92
C TYR A 36 1.55 16.32 -18.18
N SER A 37 1.75 15.43 -17.21
CA SER A 37 2.86 14.47 -17.22
C SER A 37 2.40 13.01 -17.20
N LYS A 38 1.55 12.63 -16.24
CA LYS A 38 1.17 11.24 -15.98
C LYS A 38 -0.27 11.18 -15.48
N TYR A 39 -0.93 10.05 -15.70
CA TYR A 39 -2.22 9.79 -15.07
C TYR A 39 -2.41 8.33 -14.63
N TRP A 40 -3.35 8.16 -13.71
CA TRP A 40 -3.85 6.87 -13.22
C TRP A 40 -5.36 6.85 -13.37
N VAL A 41 -5.91 5.67 -13.66
CA VAL A 41 -7.34 5.46 -13.74
C VAL A 41 -7.71 4.17 -13.02
N ASN A 42 -8.69 4.29 -12.13
CA ASN A 42 -9.38 3.17 -11.51
C ASN A 42 -10.81 3.13 -12.03
N GLU A 43 -11.02 2.41 -13.14
CA GLU A 43 -12.32 2.32 -13.82
C GLU A 43 -13.43 1.81 -12.89
N LYS A 44 -13.10 0.90 -11.97
CA LYS A 44 -14.07 0.33 -11.01
C LYS A 44 -14.52 1.34 -9.96
N ALA A 45 -13.59 2.18 -9.50
CA ALA A 45 -13.87 3.20 -8.49
C ALA A 45 -14.28 4.55 -9.11
N GLY A 46 -14.22 4.68 -10.44
CA GLY A 46 -14.51 5.94 -11.10
C GLY A 46 -13.45 7.02 -10.89
N LYS A 47 -12.25 6.68 -10.41
CA LYS A 47 -11.24 7.65 -9.99
C LYS A 47 -10.16 7.86 -11.02
N ILE A 48 -9.77 9.12 -11.19
CA ILE A 48 -8.67 9.54 -12.06
C ILE A 48 -7.76 10.46 -11.27
N PHE A 49 -6.46 10.27 -11.47
CA PHE A 49 -5.42 11.13 -10.91
C PHE A 49 -4.54 11.61 -12.06
N CYS A 50 -4.30 12.91 -12.17
CA CYS A 50 -3.40 13.49 -13.18
C CYS A 50 -2.34 14.35 -12.50
N LEU A 51 -1.06 14.10 -12.82
CA LEU A 51 0.03 14.97 -12.39
C LEU A 51 0.28 16.07 -13.40
N VAL A 52 0.28 17.31 -12.91
CA VAL A 52 0.36 18.50 -13.75
C VAL A 52 1.26 19.57 -13.14
N HIS A 53 2.28 19.98 -13.88
CA HIS A 53 3.03 21.19 -13.55
C HIS A 53 2.23 22.40 -14.01
N ALA A 54 1.95 23.35 -13.11
CA ALA A 54 1.18 24.55 -13.44
C ALA A 54 1.67 25.77 -12.66
N PRO A 55 1.45 27.00 -13.14
CA PRO A 55 1.74 28.22 -12.39
C PRO A 55 0.94 28.31 -11.07
N ASN A 56 -0.31 27.84 -11.10
CA ASN A 56 -1.22 27.73 -9.96
C ASN A 56 -2.33 26.69 -10.28
N ALA A 57 -3.12 26.30 -9.27
CA ALA A 57 -4.22 25.34 -9.44
C ALA A 57 -5.30 25.81 -10.44
N GLU A 58 -5.58 27.12 -10.49
CA GLU A 58 -6.56 27.71 -11.41
C GLU A 58 -6.13 27.54 -12.88
N ALA A 59 -4.83 27.63 -13.16
CA ALA A 59 -4.30 27.40 -14.50
C ALA A 59 -4.47 25.94 -14.94
N ALA A 60 -4.28 24.96 -14.05
CA ALA A 60 -4.55 23.55 -14.34
C ALA A 60 -6.05 23.33 -14.64
N GLU A 61 -6.94 23.87 -13.79
CA GLU A 61 -8.39 23.79 -13.99
C GLU A 61 -8.84 24.43 -15.32
N HIS A 62 -8.24 25.54 -15.73
CA HIS A 62 -8.55 26.20 -17.00
C HIS A 62 -8.25 25.33 -18.22
N VAL A 63 -7.21 24.49 -18.17
CA VAL A 63 -6.95 23.54 -19.25
C VAL A 63 -8.12 22.58 -19.40
N HIS A 64 -8.55 21.94 -18.32
CA HIS A 64 -9.69 21.03 -18.35
C HIS A 64 -10.98 21.69 -18.82
N ARG A 65 -11.25 22.91 -18.32
CA ARG A 65 -12.43 23.69 -18.71
C ARG A 65 -12.49 23.94 -20.22
N GLU A 66 -11.37 24.28 -20.84
CA GLU A 66 -11.29 24.55 -22.27
C GLU A 66 -11.19 23.25 -23.11
N ALA A 67 -10.47 22.24 -22.64
CA ALA A 67 -10.21 21.01 -23.38
C ALA A 67 -11.44 20.11 -23.50
N HIS A 68 -12.18 19.91 -22.40
CA HIS A 68 -13.31 18.98 -22.39
C HIS A 68 -14.42 19.32 -21.38
N GLY A 69 -14.22 20.31 -20.49
CA GLY A 69 -15.23 20.78 -19.54
C GLY A 69 -15.47 19.87 -18.34
N MET A 70 -14.73 18.78 -18.19
CA MET A 70 -14.78 17.92 -16.99
C MET A 70 -13.79 18.52 -15.99
N LEU A 71 -14.29 19.09 -14.89
CA LEU A 71 -13.44 19.72 -13.90
C LEU A 71 -13.04 18.73 -12.82
N ALA A 72 -11.82 18.90 -12.32
CA ALA A 72 -11.34 18.25 -11.12
C ALA A 72 -12.32 18.43 -9.97
N GLU A 73 -12.55 17.38 -9.20
CA GLU A 73 -13.18 17.53 -7.89
C GLU A 73 -12.22 18.25 -6.93
N LYS A 74 -10.92 17.97 -7.08
CA LYS A 74 -9.89 18.55 -6.24
C LYS A 74 -8.57 18.70 -6.99
N ILE A 75 -7.97 19.87 -6.86
CA ILE A 75 -6.58 20.12 -7.28
C ILE A 75 -5.77 20.45 -6.04
N ILE A 76 -4.76 19.64 -5.75
CA ILE A 76 -3.88 19.83 -4.60
C ILE A 76 -2.44 20.06 -5.07
N GLU A 77 -1.77 21.05 -4.51
CA GLU A 77 -0.32 21.19 -4.73
C GLU A 77 0.39 20.01 -4.05
N VAL A 78 1.29 19.37 -4.78
CA VAL A 78 2.09 18.25 -4.30
C VAL A 78 3.56 18.59 -4.50
N GLN A 79 4.42 18.22 -3.55
CA GLN A 79 5.85 18.43 -3.77
C GLN A 79 6.32 17.44 -4.86
N PRO A 80 7.15 17.85 -5.83
CA PRO A 80 7.67 16.96 -6.88
C PRO A 80 8.29 15.67 -6.34
N GLU A 81 9.03 15.78 -5.25
CA GLU A 81 9.69 14.67 -4.55
C GLU A 81 8.71 13.80 -3.76
N LEU A 82 7.46 14.26 -3.56
CA LEU A 82 6.33 13.47 -3.07
C LEU A 82 5.63 12.83 -4.30
N ALA A 83 5.33 13.55 -5.38
CA ALA A 83 4.57 13.00 -6.51
C ALA A 83 5.21 11.82 -7.28
N GLU A 84 6.49 11.90 -7.65
CA GLU A 84 7.20 10.75 -8.26
C GLU A 84 7.26 9.53 -7.34
N ALA A 85 7.16 9.86 -6.07
CA ALA A 85 7.38 9.00 -4.98
C ALA A 85 6.05 8.29 -4.65
N PHE A 86 4.88 8.95 -4.79
CA PHE A 86 3.49 8.50 -4.47
C PHE A 86 2.99 7.29 -5.26
N PHE A 87 3.59 6.98 -6.40
CA PHE A 87 3.00 6.04 -7.36
C PHE A 87 3.94 4.92 -7.85
N GLY A 88 5.17 4.82 -7.32
CA GLY A 88 6.10 3.74 -7.64
C GLY A 88 6.69 3.78 -9.06
N GLY A 89 7.58 2.81 -9.35
CA GLY A 89 8.42 2.72 -10.55
C GLY A 89 7.70 2.87 -11.89
N VAL A 90 8.38 3.60 -12.79
CA VAL A 90 7.82 4.60 -13.70
C VAL A 90 7.79 4.10 -15.15
N GLU A 91 7.06 3.02 -15.43
CA GLU A 91 6.75 2.68 -16.82
C GLU A 91 5.37 3.23 -17.18
N THR A 92 5.35 4.18 -18.10
CA THR A 92 4.14 4.68 -18.73
C THR A 92 4.05 4.15 -20.16
N ASN A 93 2.85 3.86 -20.65
CA ASN A 93 2.65 3.71 -22.08
C ASN A 93 2.77 5.07 -22.81
N ASP A 94 2.69 5.07 -24.14
CA ASP A 94 2.78 6.30 -24.97
C ASP A 94 1.69 7.33 -24.63
N ALA A 95 0.62 6.91 -23.97
CA ALA A 95 -0.46 7.78 -23.51
C ALA A 95 -0.21 8.36 -22.12
N GLY A 96 0.83 7.95 -21.37
CA GLY A 96 1.12 8.43 -20.02
C GLY A 96 0.46 7.65 -18.88
N ALA A 97 -0.16 6.50 -19.17
CA ALA A 97 -0.78 5.64 -18.16
C ALA A 97 0.27 4.78 -17.44
N VAL A 98 0.24 4.75 -16.11
CA VAL A 98 1.19 3.97 -15.30
C VAL A 98 0.87 2.47 -15.31
N LEU A 99 1.90 1.67 -15.59
CA LEU A 99 1.84 0.22 -15.74
C LEU A 99 2.26 -0.50 -14.44
N VAL A 100 1.74 -1.72 -14.24
CA VAL A 100 2.18 -2.61 -13.16
C VAL A 100 3.62 -3.07 -13.42
N PRO A 101 4.57 -2.89 -12.48
CA PRO A 101 5.94 -3.36 -12.63
C PRO A 101 6.00 -4.88 -12.86
N GLY A 102 6.50 -5.31 -14.04
CA GLY A 102 6.60 -6.72 -14.42
C GLY A 102 5.27 -7.37 -14.87
N GLY A 103 4.21 -6.58 -15.08
CA GLY A 103 2.94 -7.02 -15.66
C GLY A 103 3.00 -7.17 -17.19
N ALA A 104 1.90 -7.66 -17.79
CA ALA A 104 1.75 -7.59 -19.25
C ALA A 104 1.69 -6.14 -19.72
N THR A 105 1.96 -5.87 -21.00
CA THR A 105 2.13 -4.52 -21.60
C THR A 105 0.91 -3.57 -21.48
N ASP A 106 -0.20 -4.02 -20.89
CA ASP A 106 -1.45 -3.27 -20.74
C ASP A 106 -2.06 -3.36 -19.31
N ASP A 107 -1.35 -4.00 -18.36
CA ASP A 107 -1.81 -4.07 -16.97
C ASP A 107 -1.61 -2.71 -16.28
N ARG A 108 -2.72 -2.02 -16.04
CA ARG A 108 -2.75 -0.71 -15.38
C ARG A 108 -2.64 -0.84 -13.88
N ASP A 109 -1.80 -0.01 -13.27
CA ASP A 109 -1.68 0.03 -11.82
C ASP A 109 -2.92 0.69 -11.19
N PRO A 110 -3.72 -0.04 -10.39
CA PRO A 110 -4.94 0.52 -9.79
C PRO A 110 -4.65 1.49 -8.63
N GLY A 111 -3.40 1.68 -8.23
CA GLY A 111 -3.01 2.48 -7.05
C GLY A 111 -3.32 1.80 -5.70
N ILE A 112 -3.99 0.64 -5.73
CA ILE A 112 -4.27 -0.16 -4.53
C ILE A 112 -3.04 -0.99 -4.16
N ARG A 113 -2.71 -0.99 -2.86
CA ARG A 113 -1.72 -1.87 -2.24
C ARG A 113 -2.27 -2.49 -0.99
N THR A 114 -1.76 -3.67 -0.66
CA THR A 114 -1.88 -4.26 0.67
C THR A 114 -0.57 -4.03 1.41
N VAL A 115 -0.63 -3.29 2.50
CA VAL A 115 0.49 -3.01 3.39
C VAL A 115 0.46 -4.00 4.53
N LEU A 116 1.60 -4.61 4.84
CA LEU A 116 1.79 -5.58 5.92
C LEU A 116 2.89 -5.08 6.85
N PHE A 117 2.65 -5.21 8.15
CA PHE A 117 3.65 -5.02 9.19
C PHE A 117 3.83 -6.30 9.97
N THR A 118 5.07 -6.66 10.26
CA THR A 118 5.42 -7.63 11.30
C THR A 118 5.99 -6.90 12.50
N ASP A 119 5.88 -7.49 13.68
CA ASP A 119 6.47 -6.97 14.90
C ASP A 119 6.77 -8.13 15.86
N ILE A 120 7.98 -8.16 16.41
CA ILE A 120 8.43 -9.22 17.34
C ILE A 120 7.80 -8.98 18.72
N VAL A 121 7.15 -10.01 19.25
CA VAL A 121 6.55 -9.98 20.58
C VAL A 121 7.65 -9.86 21.64
N ASP A 122 7.45 -8.94 22.59
CA ASP A 122 8.35 -8.69 23.74
C ASP A 122 9.81 -8.37 23.37
N SER A 123 10.05 -7.84 22.16
CA SER A 123 11.38 -7.48 21.64
C SER A 123 12.22 -6.65 22.62
N THR A 124 11.61 -5.64 23.25
CA THR A 124 12.28 -4.75 24.22
C THR A 124 12.69 -5.49 25.49
N ALA A 125 11.85 -6.40 25.98
CA ALA A 125 12.17 -7.23 27.15
C ALA A 125 13.27 -8.23 26.83
N PHE A 126 13.29 -8.80 25.61
CA PHE A 126 14.39 -9.63 25.13
C PHE A 126 15.72 -8.86 25.11
N THR A 127 15.76 -7.66 24.54
CA THR A 127 16.98 -6.83 24.52
C THR A 127 17.47 -6.51 25.93
N GLN A 128 16.59 -6.12 26.85
CA GLN A 128 16.97 -5.80 28.22
C GLN A 128 17.48 -7.00 29.02
N SER A 129 16.92 -8.18 28.80
CA SER A 129 17.25 -9.38 29.58
C SER A 129 18.48 -10.13 29.03
N MET A 130 18.68 -10.15 27.72
CA MET A 130 19.72 -10.95 27.07
C MET A 130 20.88 -10.13 26.48
N GLY A 131 20.74 -8.81 26.42
CA GLY A 131 21.70 -7.92 25.80
C GLY A 131 21.60 -7.86 24.28
N ASP A 132 22.23 -6.84 23.70
CA ASP A 132 22.05 -6.47 22.30
C ASP A 132 22.48 -7.57 21.31
N GLU A 133 23.60 -8.27 21.57
CA GLU A 133 24.09 -9.33 20.68
C GLU A 133 23.10 -10.50 20.53
N ALA A 134 22.49 -10.93 21.64
CA ALA A 134 21.53 -12.03 21.62
C ALA A 134 20.19 -11.61 20.98
N ALA A 135 19.77 -10.36 21.18
CA ALA A 135 18.59 -9.80 20.52
C ALA A 135 18.80 -9.69 19.00
N MET A 136 19.98 -9.26 18.56
CA MET A 136 20.33 -9.16 17.14
C MET A 136 20.27 -10.53 16.44
N ALA A 137 20.77 -11.60 17.09
CA ALA A 137 20.66 -12.95 16.53
C ALA A 137 19.20 -13.39 16.34
N LEU A 138 18.30 -13.00 17.26
CA LEU A 138 16.87 -13.27 17.14
C LEU A 138 16.23 -12.46 15.99
N PHE A 139 16.64 -11.20 15.83
CA PHE A 139 16.19 -10.35 14.73
C PHE A 139 16.66 -10.86 13.37
N ASP A 140 17.85 -11.46 13.28
CA ASP A 140 18.33 -12.09 12.04
C ASP A 140 17.49 -13.31 11.64
N VAL A 141 17.02 -14.10 12.61
CA VAL A 141 16.07 -15.20 12.37
C VAL A 141 14.75 -14.64 11.83
N HIS A 142 14.18 -13.63 12.50
CA HIS A 142 12.96 -12.94 12.06
C HIS A 142 13.10 -12.46 10.61
N ASN A 143 14.16 -11.68 10.34
CA ASN A 143 14.39 -11.06 9.05
C ASN A 143 14.56 -12.09 7.94
N SER A 144 15.28 -13.17 8.22
CA SER A 144 15.46 -14.27 7.28
C SER A 144 14.13 -14.95 6.96
N VAL A 145 13.27 -15.20 7.95
CA VAL A 145 11.96 -15.82 7.74
C VAL A 145 11.05 -14.91 6.92
N VAL A 146 10.96 -13.63 7.29
CA VAL A 146 10.10 -12.65 6.59
C VAL A 146 10.56 -12.45 5.14
N ARG A 147 11.84 -12.23 4.89
CA ARG A 147 12.36 -12.03 3.52
C ARG A 147 12.13 -13.22 2.60
N ASN A 148 12.27 -14.44 3.13
CA ASN A 148 11.96 -15.65 2.37
C ASN A 148 10.46 -15.75 2.05
N ALA A 149 9.57 -15.41 2.99
CA ALA A 149 8.13 -15.41 2.75
C ALA A 149 7.71 -14.32 1.73
N LEU A 150 8.34 -13.13 1.80
CA LEU A 150 8.14 -12.05 0.83
C LEU A 150 8.52 -12.49 -0.58
N ALA A 151 9.70 -13.11 -0.75
CA ALA A 151 10.15 -13.62 -2.05
C ALA A 151 9.18 -14.66 -2.63
N ASN A 152 8.64 -15.56 -1.80
CA ASN A 152 7.69 -16.60 -2.23
C ASN A 152 6.27 -16.08 -2.52
N SER A 153 5.95 -14.87 -2.07
CA SER A 153 4.60 -14.30 -2.15
C SER A 153 4.55 -13.03 -3.00
N SER A 154 5.60 -12.75 -3.77
CA SER A 154 5.72 -11.52 -4.59
C SER A 154 5.53 -10.24 -3.75
N GLY A 155 6.04 -10.23 -2.53
CA GLY A 155 6.04 -9.07 -1.64
C GLY A 155 7.30 -8.23 -1.78
N ARG A 156 7.15 -6.91 -1.61
CA ARG A 156 8.26 -5.97 -1.55
C ARG A 156 8.51 -5.55 -0.10
N GLU A 157 9.72 -5.77 0.40
CA GLU A 157 10.17 -5.13 1.65
C GLU A 157 10.26 -3.62 1.41
N VAL A 158 9.55 -2.84 2.23
CA VAL A 158 9.58 -1.37 2.17
C VAL A 158 10.68 -0.84 3.08
N LYS A 159 10.66 -1.23 4.36
CA LYS A 159 11.68 -0.86 5.36
C LYS A 159 11.60 -1.69 6.63
N HIS A 160 12.65 -1.59 7.44
CA HIS A 160 12.65 -2.05 8.83
C HIS A 160 11.96 -1.03 9.74
N THR A 161 11.28 -1.50 10.78
CA THR A 161 10.68 -0.65 11.83
C THR A 161 11.38 -0.76 13.18
N GLY A 162 12.53 -1.44 13.21
CA GLY A 162 13.28 -1.77 14.43
C GLY A 162 13.25 -3.27 14.68
N ASP A 163 12.18 -3.74 15.31
CA ASP A 163 11.86 -5.13 15.65
C ASP A 163 10.80 -5.74 14.72
N GLY A 164 10.62 -5.15 13.55
CA GLY A 164 9.59 -5.51 12.59
C GLY A 164 9.94 -5.08 11.17
N ILE A 165 9.15 -5.56 10.22
CA ILE A 165 9.29 -5.24 8.80
C ILE A 165 7.97 -4.69 8.27
N MET A 166 8.06 -3.61 7.51
CA MET A 166 7.00 -3.11 6.66
C MET A 166 7.18 -3.65 5.25
N ALA A 167 6.13 -4.19 4.68
CA ALA A 167 6.10 -4.74 3.33
C ALA A 167 4.85 -4.31 2.56
N SER A 168 4.93 -4.37 1.23
CA SER A 168 3.82 -4.06 0.34
C SER A 168 3.58 -5.15 -0.71
N PHE A 169 2.32 -5.29 -1.10
CA PHE A 169 1.85 -6.24 -2.08
C PHE A 169 0.81 -5.60 -2.99
N VAL A 170 0.79 -6.00 -4.26
CA VAL A 170 -0.32 -5.67 -5.17
C VAL A 170 -1.56 -6.51 -4.82
N SER A 171 -1.36 -7.77 -4.43
CA SER A 171 -2.43 -8.73 -4.12
C SER A 171 -2.64 -8.89 -2.61
N ALA A 172 -3.87 -8.65 -2.15
CA ALA A 172 -4.27 -8.90 -0.76
C ALA A 172 -4.09 -10.38 -0.37
N ALA A 173 -4.45 -11.30 -1.26
CA ALA A 173 -4.28 -12.72 -1.01
C ALA A 173 -2.81 -13.12 -0.87
N SER A 174 -1.91 -12.48 -1.63
CA SER A 174 -0.46 -12.69 -1.52
C SER A 174 0.09 -12.20 -0.18
N ALA A 175 -0.37 -11.03 0.29
CA ALA A 175 0.00 -10.51 1.60
C ALA A 175 -0.42 -11.47 2.74
N VAL A 176 -1.65 -11.96 2.69
CA VAL A 176 -2.17 -12.91 3.70
C VAL A 176 -1.42 -14.25 3.63
N ARG A 177 -1.13 -14.78 2.44
CA ARG A 177 -0.29 -15.99 2.30
C ARG A 177 1.10 -15.78 2.86
N CYS A 178 1.73 -14.63 2.64
CA CYS A 178 3.01 -14.28 3.24
C CYS A 178 2.92 -14.31 4.77
N ALA A 179 1.91 -13.66 5.35
CA ALA A 179 1.68 -13.64 6.80
C ALA A 179 1.52 -15.06 7.38
N ILE A 180 0.72 -15.91 6.72
CA ILE A 180 0.53 -17.32 7.12
C ILE A 180 1.86 -18.09 7.04
N GLN A 181 2.64 -17.89 5.99
CA GLN A 181 3.95 -18.54 5.85
C GLN A 181 4.92 -18.12 6.97
N ILE A 182 4.91 -16.84 7.35
CA ILE A 182 5.70 -16.30 8.46
C ILE A 182 5.31 -16.99 9.76
N GLN A 183 4.02 -17.00 10.12
CA GLN A 183 3.55 -17.65 11.36
C GLN A 183 3.93 -19.14 11.39
N ARG A 184 3.64 -19.90 10.33
CA ARG A 184 3.98 -21.33 10.24
C ARG A 184 5.49 -21.61 10.27
N LYS A 185 6.34 -20.68 9.84
CA LYS A 185 7.80 -20.86 9.89
C LYS A 185 8.34 -20.56 11.28
N LEU A 186 7.83 -19.53 11.94
CA LEU A 186 8.22 -19.18 13.30
C LEU A 186 7.69 -20.16 14.34
N ASP A 187 6.49 -20.70 14.15
CA ASP A 187 5.92 -21.77 14.98
C ASP A 187 6.83 -23.00 15.02
N ARG A 188 7.21 -23.53 13.84
CA ARG A 188 8.22 -24.61 13.74
C ARG A 188 9.59 -24.25 14.31
N HIS A 189 10.00 -22.99 14.19
CA HIS A 189 11.25 -22.53 14.80
C HIS A 189 11.16 -22.55 16.32
N ALA A 190 10.03 -22.13 16.90
CA ALA A 190 9.77 -22.16 18.32
C ALA A 190 9.69 -23.60 18.86
N GLU A 191 9.06 -24.53 18.13
CA GLU A 191 9.08 -25.97 18.47
C GLU A 191 10.50 -26.54 18.55
N ALA A 192 11.37 -26.14 17.61
CA ALA A 192 12.77 -26.56 17.59
C ALA A 192 13.65 -25.84 18.62
N ASN A 193 13.21 -24.68 19.13
CA ASN A 193 13.96 -23.81 20.05
C ASN A 193 13.07 -23.38 21.24
N PRO A 194 12.59 -24.31 22.07
CA PRO A 194 11.58 -24.04 23.11
C PRO A 194 12.07 -23.08 24.20
N GLU A 195 13.37 -22.98 24.41
CA GLU A 195 13.98 -22.06 25.38
C GLU A 195 13.96 -20.59 24.91
N ARG A 196 13.76 -20.35 23.61
CA ARG A 196 13.78 -19.02 22.99
C ARG A 196 12.77 -18.94 21.83
N PRO A 197 11.46 -19.06 22.11
CA PRO A 197 10.46 -19.01 21.07
C PRO A 197 10.37 -17.61 20.49
N LEU A 198 10.53 -17.50 19.16
CA LEU A 198 10.34 -16.24 18.44
C LEU A 198 8.90 -16.16 17.96
N LYS A 199 8.15 -15.21 18.54
CA LYS A 199 6.76 -14.96 18.18
C LYS A 199 6.61 -13.58 17.55
N VAL A 200 5.71 -13.46 16.59
CA VAL A 200 5.39 -12.19 15.94
C VAL A 200 3.89 -11.95 15.94
N ARG A 201 3.54 -10.67 15.91
CA ARG A 201 2.22 -10.22 15.50
C ARG A 201 2.29 -9.65 14.09
N VAL A 202 1.21 -9.79 13.34
CA VAL A 202 1.12 -9.30 11.96
C VAL A 202 -0.14 -8.45 11.81
N GLY A 203 0.02 -7.27 11.21
CA GLY A 203 -1.08 -6.41 10.81
C GLY A 203 -1.06 -6.13 9.33
N ALA A 204 -2.21 -6.22 8.66
CA ALA A 204 -2.30 -5.84 7.25
C ALA A 204 -3.53 -5.00 6.93
N ALA A 205 -3.38 -4.07 5.98
CA ALA A 205 -4.50 -3.30 5.45
C ALA A 205 -4.36 -3.09 3.94
N ALA A 206 -5.48 -3.18 3.23
CA ALA A 206 -5.58 -2.84 1.82
C ALA A 206 -6.20 -1.45 1.63
N GLY A 207 -5.69 -0.69 0.67
CA GLY A 207 -6.16 0.64 0.31
C GLY A 207 -5.22 1.32 -0.68
N GLU A 208 -5.27 2.64 -0.75
CA GLU A 208 -4.46 3.46 -1.68
C GLU A 208 -3.39 4.21 -0.88
N PRO A 209 -2.30 3.54 -0.44
CA PRO A 209 -1.22 4.26 0.21
C PRO A 209 -0.50 5.16 -0.79
N VAL A 210 0.12 6.16 -0.21
CA VAL A 210 1.02 7.08 -0.86
C VAL A 210 2.40 6.44 -0.89
N GLU A 211 3.02 6.19 -2.02
CA GLU A 211 4.44 5.81 -2.05
C GLU A 211 5.35 7.05 -1.81
N GLN A 212 6.59 6.94 -1.32
CA GLN A 212 7.59 7.99 -1.53
C GLN A 212 9.01 7.50 -1.29
N ASN A 213 9.93 7.68 -2.24
CA ASN A 213 11.34 7.25 -2.11
C ASN A 213 11.43 5.76 -1.77
N ASN A 214 10.64 4.93 -2.46
CA ASN A 214 10.41 3.50 -2.17
C ASN A 214 9.78 3.20 -0.78
N ASP A 215 9.30 4.21 -0.08
CA ASP A 215 8.56 4.09 1.19
C ASP A 215 7.04 4.17 0.95
N LEU A 216 6.19 3.87 1.94
CA LEU A 216 4.74 4.13 1.85
C LEU A 216 4.22 4.93 3.05
N PHE A 217 3.21 5.77 2.81
CA PHE A 217 2.55 6.65 3.76
C PHE A 217 1.02 6.64 3.56
N GLY A 218 0.33 7.40 4.42
CA GLY A 218 -1.11 7.59 4.35
C GLY A 218 -1.90 6.69 5.30
N SER A 219 -3.23 6.78 5.19
CA SER A 219 -4.18 6.13 6.09
C SER A 219 -4.07 4.60 6.06
N THR A 220 -3.84 3.99 4.90
CA THR A 220 -3.64 2.54 4.75
C THR A 220 -2.44 2.04 5.54
N VAL A 221 -1.31 2.75 5.47
CA VAL A 221 -0.09 2.41 6.21
C VAL A 221 -0.32 2.53 7.71
N GLN A 222 -0.95 3.64 8.14
CA GLN A 222 -1.28 3.86 9.54
C GLN A 222 -2.22 2.77 10.06
N LEU A 223 -3.23 2.39 9.29
CA LEU A 223 -4.16 1.33 9.66
C LEU A 223 -3.44 -0.02 9.81
N ALA A 224 -2.62 -0.43 8.84
CA ALA A 224 -1.86 -1.68 8.92
C ALA A 224 -0.94 -1.70 10.15
N ALA A 225 -0.23 -0.60 10.43
CA ALA A 225 0.62 -0.49 11.61
C ALA A 225 -0.19 -0.56 12.92
N ARG A 226 -1.37 0.06 12.98
CA ARG A 226 -2.24 0.00 14.18
C ARG A 226 -2.87 -1.37 14.37
N LEU A 227 -3.26 -2.05 13.30
CA LEU A 227 -3.71 -3.43 13.37
C LEU A 227 -2.60 -4.35 13.87
N CYS A 228 -1.36 -4.15 13.40
CA CYS A 228 -0.20 -4.91 13.88
C CYS A 228 0.01 -4.71 15.38
N GLY A 229 0.02 -3.44 15.84
CA GLY A 229 0.17 -3.13 17.26
C GLY A 229 -0.99 -3.60 18.15
N HIS A 230 -2.19 -3.82 17.58
CA HIS A 230 -3.37 -4.33 18.28
C HIS A 230 -3.45 -5.87 18.29
N ALA A 231 -2.81 -6.52 17.32
CA ALA A 231 -2.81 -7.97 17.19
C ALA A 231 -2.17 -8.64 18.41
N GLN A 232 -2.76 -9.76 18.83
CA GLN A 232 -2.19 -10.64 19.85
C GLN A 232 -0.94 -11.35 19.31
N PRO A 233 -0.07 -11.90 20.20
CA PRO A 233 1.00 -12.79 19.78
C PRO A 233 0.49 -13.88 18.83
N GLU A 234 1.22 -14.11 17.75
CA GLU A 234 0.90 -15.13 16.72
C GLU A 234 -0.40 -14.85 15.95
N GLN A 235 -1.01 -13.67 16.10
CA GLN A 235 -2.20 -13.28 15.36
C GLN A 235 -1.84 -12.55 14.06
N ILE A 236 -2.65 -12.78 13.02
CA ILE A 236 -2.64 -12.00 11.78
C ILE A 236 -3.94 -11.20 11.72
N LEU A 237 -3.88 -9.91 12.06
CA LEU A 237 -5.05 -9.04 12.07
C LEU A 237 -5.10 -8.20 10.78
N VAL A 238 -6.23 -8.22 10.09
CA VAL A 238 -6.41 -7.59 8.77
C VAL A 238 -7.59 -6.62 8.75
N SER A 239 -7.51 -5.58 7.91
CA SER A 239 -8.60 -4.65 7.69
C SER A 239 -9.80 -5.32 6.98
N ASN A 240 -10.99 -4.75 7.13
CA ASN A 240 -12.24 -5.25 6.53
C ASN A 240 -12.17 -5.51 5.02
N ALA A 241 -11.40 -4.73 4.27
CA ALA A 241 -11.29 -4.89 2.81
C ALA A 241 -10.55 -6.18 2.38
N ILE A 242 -9.68 -6.74 3.23
CA ILE A 242 -8.83 -7.87 2.84
C ILE A 242 -9.64 -9.17 2.59
N PRO A 243 -10.58 -9.58 3.47
CA PRO A 243 -11.45 -10.73 3.21
C PRO A 243 -12.22 -10.61 1.89
N ASP A 244 -12.80 -9.44 1.59
CA ASP A 244 -13.54 -9.19 0.34
C ASP A 244 -12.66 -9.34 -0.89
N LEU A 245 -11.42 -8.82 -0.83
CA LEU A 245 -10.42 -8.98 -1.89
C LEU A 245 -9.88 -10.43 -2.01
N CYS A 246 -10.14 -11.29 -1.03
CA CYS A 246 -9.69 -12.67 -0.98
C CYS A 246 -10.81 -13.70 -1.29
N ILE A 247 -12.00 -13.27 -1.70
CA ILE A 247 -13.09 -14.18 -2.08
C ILE A 247 -12.61 -15.16 -3.16
N GLY A 248 -12.87 -16.46 -2.95
CA GLY A 248 -12.47 -17.54 -3.85
C GLY A 248 -10.97 -17.87 -3.84
N LYS A 249 -10.17 -17.30 -2.93
CA LYS A 249 -8.73 -17.60 -2.82
C LYS A 249 -8.41 -18.72 -1.83
N GLY A 250 -9.41 -19.31 -1.17
CA GLY A 250 -9.24 -20.39 -0.20
C GLY A 250 -8.54 -19.95 1.09
N LEU A 251 -8.65 -18.67 1.45
CA LEU A 251 -8.16 -18.11 2.71
C LEU A 251 -9.35 -17.98 3.68
N LEU A 252 -9.11 -18.28 4.95
CA LEU A 252 -10.12 -18.25 6.00
C LEU A 252 -9.87 -17.06 6.93
N PHE A 253 -10.96 -16.42 7.34
CA PHE A 253 -10.94 -15.25 8.20
C PHE A 253 -12.00 -15.38 9.29
N GLU A 254 -11.64 -15.07 10.51
CA GLU A 254 -12.55 -14.93 11.64
C GLU A 254 -12.89 -13.46 11.84
N ASP A 255 -14.17 -13.15 12.05
CA ASP A 255 -14.61 -11.79 12.36
C ASP A 255 -14.23 -11.44 13.81
N VAL A 256 -13.39 -10.41 13.97
CA VAL A 256 -12.97 -9.90 15.27
C VAL A 256 -13.90 -8.76 15.74
N GLY A 257 -14.79 -8.29 14.86
CA GLY A 257 -15.68 -7.17 15.11
C GLY A 257 -14.95 -5.83 15.02
N GLU A 258 -15.47 -4.84 15.73
CA GLU A 258 -14.92 -3.49 15.76
C GLU A 258 -13.83 -3.35 16.84
N VAL A 259 -12.66 -2.86 16.43
CA VAL A 259 -11.53 -2.57 17.32
C VAL A 259 -11.25 -1.07 17.38
N VAL A 260 -10.95 -0.57 18.58
CA VAL A 260 -10.56 0.83 18.79
C VAL A 260 -9.06 0.96 18.60
N LEU A 261 -8.64 1.68 17.57
CA LEU A 261 -7.24 1.86 17.21
C LEU A 261 -6.77 3.27 17.56
N LYS A 262 -5.56 3.39 18.12
CA LYS A 262 -4.96 4.69 18.47
C LYS A 262 -4.86 5.58 17.23
N GLY A 263 -5.47 6.77 17.31
CA GLY A 263 -5.46 7.78 16.25
C GLY A 263 -6.62 7.68 15.25
N PHE A 264 -7.52 6.70 15.40
CA PHE A 264 -8.73 6.60 14.60
C PHE A 264 -9.93 7.18 15.38
N GLY A 265 -10.70 8.06 14.74
CA GLY A 265 -11.87 8.72 15.35
C GLY A 265 -13.11 7.83 15.47
N SER A 266 -13.07 6.62 14.93
CA SER A 266 -14.15 5.65 14.99
C SER A 266 -13.57 4.23 15.06
N PRO A 267 -14.30 3.27 15.66
CA PRO A 267 -13.88 1.87 15.65
C PRO A 267 -13.71 1.35 14.22
N VAL A 268 -12.75 0.45 14.04
CA VAL A 268 -12.45 -0.16 12.73
C VAL A 268 -12.79 -1.63 12.78
N ARG A 269 -13.55 -2.12 11.81
CA ARG A 269 -13.81 -3.56 11.70
C ARG A 269 -12.57 -4.31 11.23
N ALA A 270 -12.22 -5.37 11.94
CA ALA A 270 -11.05 -6.18 11.69
C ALA A 270 -11.40 -7.68 11.63
N HIS A 271 -10.53 -8.45 10.97
CA HIS A 271 -10.64 -9.89 10.88
C HIS A 271 -9.30 -10.53 11.24
N ALA A 272 -9.31 -11.74 11.77
CA ALA A 272 -8.12 -12.55 11.99
C ALA A 272 -7.98 -13.56 10.85
N ALA A 273 -6.85 -13.56 10.14
CA ALA A 273 -6.58 -14.59 9.15
C ALA A 273 -6.15 -15.89 9.85
N VAL A 274 -6.80 -17.00 9.52
CA VAL A 274 -6.50 -18.31 10.09
C VAL A 274 -5.24 -18.87 9.44
N TRP A 275 -4.25 -19.24 10.25
CA TRP A 275 -2.97 -19.79 9.78
C TRP A 275 -2.68 -21.20 10.31
N ALA A 276 -3.26 -21.57 11.45
CA ALA A 276 -3.22 -22.94 11.98
C ALA A 276 -4.22 -23.82 11.22
N ASP A 277 -3.91 -25.11 11.07
CA ASP A 277 -4.77 -26.11 10.44
C ASP A 277 -5.88 -26.60 11.39
#